data_AF-A0A0D0BNB8-F1
#
_entry.id   AF-A0A0D0BNB8-F1
#
_cell.length_a   1.000
_cell.length_b   1.000
_cell.length_c   1.000
_cell.angle_alpha   90.00
_cell.angle_beta   90.00
_cell.angle_gamma   90.00
#
_symmetry.space_group_name_H-M   'P 1'
#
loop_
_entity.id
_entity.type
_entity.pdbx_description
1 polymer ?
#
loop_
_entity_poly.entity_id
_entity_poly.type
_entity_poly.pdbx_seq_one_letter_code
_entity_poly.pdbx_strand_id
1 'polypeptide(L)'
;GCWYLLPQIRQRPLYPHIPHDGKSELNPERSGTCRKYYDEYSKKRLTGRIMACWCSHSICYGFHCMPLAEGRNDVFSAMLTRWPEAPERVVYDYACALGPYCWTREPEFFADMQFVIDGFHSTGHTKCSTASFLKTYADVQPALAKLNSSAAECGNSGLARIQKSVSYMGQERAVLYCWVFLWIWNRLRIRSMFQRSKNAL
;
A
#
# COMPACT_ATOMS: atom_id res chain seq x y z
N GLY A 1 -9.75 -5.42 -10.44
CA GLY A 1 -10.04 -6.63 -9.64
C GLY A 1 -9.15 -6.67 -8.43
N CYS A 2 -9.54 -7.32 -7.34
CA CYS A 2 -8.72 -7.41 -6.12
C CYS A 2 -8.95 -8.75 -5.42
N TRP A 3 -8.04 -9.11 -4.52
CA TRP A 3 -8.22 -10.22 -3.59
C TRP A 3 -7.54 -9.91 -2.25
N TYR A 4 -8.19 -10.27 -1.16
CA TYR A 4 -7.72 -10.06 0.21
C TYR A 4 -7.98 -11.29 1.06
N LEU A 5 -7.07 -11.54 2.02
CA LEU A 5 -7.28 -12.52 3.10
C LEU A 5 -8.44 -12.08 4.02
N LEU A 6 -8.57 -10.78 4.21
CA LEU A 6 -9.66 -10.17 4.98
C LEU A 6 -10.92 -10.09 4.12
N PRO A 7 -12.10 -10.48 4.65
CA PRO A 7 -13.36 -10.36 3.91
C PRO A 7 -13.67 -8.89 3.63
N GLN A 8 -14.50 -8.65 2.61
CA GLN A 8 -15.07 -7.31 2.44
C GLN A 8 -16.17 -7.11 3.49
N ILE A 9 -15.93 -6.23 4.46
CA ILE A 9 -16.87 -5.97 5.56
C ILE A 9 -17.72 -4.72 5.33
N ARG A 10 -17.29 -3.84 4.41
CA ARG A 10 -18.04 -2.65 4.02
C ARG A 10 -17.80 -2.30 2.56
N GLN A 11 -18.78 -1.64 1.95
CA GLN A 11 -18.61 -1.07 0.61
C GLN A 11 -17.82 0.23 0.72
N ARG A 12 -17.07 0.58 -0.33
CA ARG A 12 -16.39 1.86 -0.40
C ARG A 12 -17.46 2.96 -0.56
N PRO A 13 -17.60 3.92 0.37
CA PRO A 13 -18.55 5.02 0.22
C PRO A 13 -18.15 5.93 -0.95
N LEU A 14 -19.15 6.62 -1.48
CA LEU A 14 -18.97 7.74 -2.40
C LEU A 14 -19.17 9.02 -1.60
N TYR A 15 -18.33 10.02 -1.83
CA TYR A 15 -18.43 11.32 -1.18
C TYR A 15 -18.83 12.39 -2.21
N PRO A 16 -20.14 12.65 -2.44
CA PRO A 16 -20.61 13.52 -3.53
C PRO A 16 -20.10 14.95 -3.43
N HIS A 17 -19.85 15.42 -2.20
CA HIS A 17 -19.38 16.77 -1.91
C HIS A 17 -17.86 16.92 -2.00
N ILE A 18 -17.11 15.83 -2.19
CA ILE A 18 -15.66 15.88 -2.38
C ILE A 18 -15.38 15.87 -3.89
N PRO A 19 -14.78 16.95 -4.44
CA PRO A 19 -14.44 17.00 -5.86
C PRO A 19 -13.56 15.81 -6.26
N HIS A 20 -13.89 15.21 -7.41
CA HIS A 20 -13.14 14.09 -8.00
C HIS A 20 -13.09 12.81 -7.15
N ASP A 21 -13.99 12.63 -6.17
CA ASP A 21 -14.06 11.38 -5.44
C ASP A 21 -14.37 10.18 -6.35
N GLY A 22 -13.68 9.06 -6.12
CA GLY A 22 -13.79 7.85 -6.93
C GLY A 22 -13.26 7.95 -8.36
N LYS A 23 -12.77 9.12 -8.80
CA LYS A 23 -12.15 9.29 -10.12
C LYS A 23 -10.64 9.01 -10.04
N SER A 24 -10.09 8.44 -11.12
CA SER A 24 -8.64 8.37 -11.28
C SER A 24 -8.05 9.78 -11.24
N GLU A 25 -6.92 9.94 -10.58
CA GLU A 25 -6.23 11.24 -10.51
C GLU A 25 -5.67 11.59 -11.89
N LEU A 26 -6.51 12.20 -12.73
CA LEU A 26 -6.11 12.81 -13.99
C LEU A 26 -5.57 14.21 -13.66
N ASN A 27 -4.25 14.35 -13.70
CA ASN A 27 -3.48 15.57 -13.48
C ASN A 27 -3.36 16.08 -12.03
N PRO A 28 -2.25 15.75 -11.33
CA PRO A 28 -1.88 16.34 -10.04
C PRO A 28 -1.32 17.77 -10.13
N GLU A 29 -1.32 18.41 -11.31
CA GLU A 29 -0.72 19.74 -11.54
C GLU A 29 -1.27 20.83 -10.60
N ARG A 30 -2.48 20.65 -10.04
CA ARG A 30 -3.19 21.65 -9.25
C ARG A 30 -3.15 21.46 -7.74
N SER A 31 -2.70 20.32 -7.21
CA SER A 31 -2.57 20.14 -5.76
C SER A 31 -1.14 20.45 -5.32
N GLY A 32 -0.96 21.37 -4.38
CA GLY A 32 0.34 21.72 -3.77
C GLY A 32 1.01 20.58 -2.96
N THR A 33 0.63 19.32 -3.19
CA THR A 33 1.12 18.11 -2.53
C THR A 33 2.39 17.56 -3.18
N CYS A 34 3.11 16.70 -2.45
CA CYS A 34 4.35 16.06 -2.91
C CYS A 34 4.17 15.37 -4.28
N ARG A 35 5.12 15.59 -5.21
CA ARG A 35 5.02 15.14 -6.62
C ARG A 35 5.92 13.96 -6.98
N LYS A 36 6.81 13.51 -6.09
CA LYS A 36 8.07 12.88 -6.52
C LYS A 36 7.97 11.46 -7.09
N TYR A 37 6.81 10.82 -7.12
CA TYR A 37 6.67 9.49 -7.75
C TYR A 37 5.54 9.37 -8.77
N TYR A 38 4.77 10.44 -9.02
CA TYR A 38 3.74 10.41 -10.06
C TYR A 38 4.36 10.20 -11.45
N ASP A 39 5.45 10.88 -11.76
CA ASP A 39 6.09 10.81 -13.08
C ASP A 39 6.78 9.46 -13.37
N GLU A 40 7.34 8.81 -12.36
CA GLU A 40 8.00 7.52 -12.51
C GLU A 40 6.98 6.38 -12.71
N TYR A 41 5.82 6.53 -12.08
CA TYR A 41 4.74 5.55 -12.11
C TYR A 41 3.70 5.77 -13.21
N SER A 42 3.56 6.99 -13.73
CA SER A 42 2.64 7.33 -14.82
C SER A 42 3.21 7.06 -16.22
N LYS A 43 4.54 7.12 -16.40
CA LYS A 43 5.19 7.00 -17.71
C LYS A 43 5.22 5.58 -18.30
N LYS A 44 5.06 4.53 -17.47
CA LYS A 44 5.01 3.14 -17.95
C LYS A 44 3.57 2.71 -18.18
N ARG A 45 3.08 2.89 -19.41
CA ARG A 45 1.76 2.45 -19.95
C ARG A 45 1.54 0.92 -19.99
N LEU A 46 2.21 0.15 -19.14
CA LEU A 46 1.97 -1.28 -19.05
C LEU A 46 0.76 -1.50 -18.13
N THR A 47 -0.38 -1.81 -18.74
CA THR A 47 -1.57 -2.34 -18.09
C THR A 47 -1.19 -3.55 -17.23
N GLY A 48 -1.48 -3.51 -15.93
CA GLY A 48 -1.22 -4.62 -15.01
C GLY A 48 -0.23 -4.32 -13.89
N ARG A 49 -0.40 -3.21 -13.17
CA ARG A 49 0.33 -3.00 -11.91
C ARG A 49 -0.43 -3.68 -10.77
N ILE A 50 0.30 -4.23 -9.81
CA ILE A 50 -0.28 -4.89 -8.64
C ILE A 50 0.14 -4.05 -7.43
N MET A 51 -0.83 -3.43 -6.77
CA MET A 51 -0.63 -2.86 -5.44
C MET A 51 -0.93 -3.96 -4.44
N ALA A 52 -0.01 -4.24 -3.52
CA ALA A 52 -0.18 -5.27 -2.51
C ALA A 52 0.02 -4.70 -1.10
N CYS A 53 -0.78 -5.18 -0.16
CA CYS A 53 -0.67 -4.83 1.25
C CYS A 53 0.19 -5.87 1.95
N TRP A 54 1.27 -5.43 2.59
CA TRP A 54 2.23 -6.29 3.27
C TRP A 54 2.30 -5.95 4.75
N CYS A 55 2.53 -6.94 5.61
CA CYS A 55 2.94 -6.70 6.99
C CYS A 55 4.47 -6.63 7.11
N SER A 56 4.97 -6.19 8.27
CA SER A 56 6.40 -6.12 8.58
C SER A 56 7.13 -7.47 8.50
N HIS A 57 6.41 -8.59 8.62
CA HIS A 57 6.94 -9.94 8.44
C HIS A 57 7.00 -10.39 6.96
N SER A 58 6.72 -9.49 6.01
CA SER A 58 6.65 -9.79 4.57
C SER A 58 5.56 -10.80 4.19
N ILE A 59 4.47 -10.85 4.98
CA ILE A 59 3.24 -11.58 4.63
C ILE A 59 2.30 -10.64 3.89
N CYS A 60 1.79 -11.08 2.75
CA CYS A 60 0.81 -10.33 1.96
C CYS A 60 -0.60 -10.53 2.51
N TYR A 61 -1.30 -9.43 2.79
CA TYR A 61 -2.71 -9.45 3.17
C TYR A 61 -3.67 -9.42 1.98
N GLY A 62 -3.22 -8.94 0.83
CA GLY A 62 -4.02 -8.87 -0.38
C GLY A 62 -3.48 -7.88 -1.39
N PHE A 63 -4.18 -7.73 -2.51
CA PHE A 63 -3.76 -6.89 -3.61
C PHE A 63 -4.93 -6.31 -4.41
N HIS A 64 -4.67 -5.19 -5.07
CA HIS A 64 -5.47 -4.63 -6.17
C HIS A 64 -4.71 -4.77 -7.49
N CYS A 65 -5.38 -5.34 -8.50
CA CYS A 65 -4.95 -5.21 -9.88
C CYS A 65 -5.35 -3.83 -10.38
N MET A 66 -4.36 -2.99 -10.64
CA MET A 66 -4.52 -1.62 -11.10
C MET A 66 -4.33 -1.57 -12.61
N PRO A 67 -5.37 -1.18 -13.37
CA PRO A 67 -5.23 -0.95 -14.81
C PRO A 67 -4.43 0.33 -15.12
N LEU A 68 -4.34 1.25 -14.16
CA LEU A 68 -3.63 2.53 -14.25
C LEU A 68 -2.59 2.67 -13.11
N ALA A 69 -1.93 3.83 -13.02
CA ALA A 69 -0.94 4.12 -11.99
C ALA A 69 -1.53 3.99 -10.58
N GLU A 70 -0.67 3.60 -9.64
CA GLU A 70 -0.98 3.47 -8.22
C GLU A 70 -1.39 4.81 -7.60
N GLY A 71 -2.48 4.82 -6.84
CA GLY A 71 -3.03 6.04 -6.25
C GLY A 71 -3.45 5.86 -4.80
N ARG A 72 -3.85 6.97 -4.16
CA ARG A 72 -4.36 6.99 -2.78
C ARG A 72 -5.66 6.20 -2.63
N ASN A 73 -6.44 6.17 -3.71
CA ASN A 73 -7.77 5.57 -3.75
C ASN A 73 -7.75 4.07 -3.47
N ASP A 74 -6.82 3.32 -4.06
CA ASP A 74 -6.73 1.87 -3.90
C ASP A 74 -6.29 1.50 -2.47
N VAL A 75 -5.31 2.22 -1.91
CA VAL A 75 -4.85 2.03 -0.53
C VAL A 75 -5.96 2.38 0.46
N PHE A 76 -6.63 3.53 0.28
CA PHE A 76 -7.81 3.89 1.09
C PHE A 76 -8.90 2.82 1.00
N SER A 77 -9.23 2.36 -0.22
CA SER A 77 -10.28 1.36 -0.42
C SER A 77 -9.93 0.06 0.28
N ALA A 78 -8.66 -0.37 0.19
CA ALA A 78 -8.18 -1.55 0.88
C ALA A 78 -8.38 -1.43 2.39
N MET A 79 -7.88 -0.36 3.00
CA MET A 79 -7.95 -0.18 4.45
C MET A 79 -9.40 -0.10 4.93
N LEU A 80 -10.20 0.77 4.32
CA LEU A 80 -11.58 0.99 4.72
C LEU A 80 -12.45 -0.26 4.53
N THR A 81 -12.36 -0.94 3.38
CA THR A 81 -13.31 -2.03 3.06
C THR A 81 -12.97 -3.36 3.72
N ARG A 82 -11.72 -3.54 4.20
CA ARG A 82 -11.21 -4.84 4.65
C ARG A 82 -10.89 -4.89 6.14
N TRP A 83 -10.50 -3.78 6.76
CA TRP A 83 -10.18 -3.76 8.19
C TRP A 83 -11.39 -3.35 9.03
N PRO A 84 -11.74 -4.06 10.12
CA PRO A 84 -12.77 -3.65 11.08
C PRO A 84 -12.48 -2.30 11.74
N GLU A 85 -11.21 -2.09 12.08
CA GLU A 85 -10.68 -0.86 12.67
C GLU A 85 -9.45 -0.43 11.88
N ALA A 86 -9.19 0.87 11.75
CA ALA A 86 -8.02 1.33 11.02
C ALA A 86 -6.74 0.75 11.63
N PRO A 87 -5.76 0.33 10.80
CA PRO A 87 -4.46 -0.04 11.32
C PRO A 87 -3.82 1.10 12.12
N GLU A 88 -3.03 0.78 13.15
CA GLU A 88 -2.25 1.78 13.90
C GLU A 88 -1.38 2.64 12.96
N ARG A 89 -0.82 2.02 11.91
CA ARG A 89 0.11 2.68 11.00
C ARG A 89 0.09 2.07 9.61
N VAL A 90 0.23 2.93 8.60
CA VAL A 90 0.60 2.53 7.24
C VAL A 90 1.95 3.14 6.87
N VAL A 91 2.83 2.29 6.35
CA VAL A 91 4.08 2.71 5.71
C VAL A 91 3.85 2.72 4.21
N TYR A 92 3.97 3.89 3.57
CA TYR A 92 3.69 4.05 2.15
C TYR A 92 4.44 5.25 1.57
N ASP A 93 5.04 5.09 0.39
CA ASP A 93 5.86 6.14 -0.23
C ASP A 93 5.08 7.42 -0.50
N TYR A 94 3.76 7.32 -0.70
CA TYR A 94 2.87 8.47 -0.88
C TYR A 94 2.00 8.77 0.36
N ALA A 95 2.44 8.34 1.55
CA ALA A 95 1.72 8.53 2.81
C ALA A 95 1.39 10.00 3.12
N CYS A 96 2.27 10.94 2.78
CA CYS A 96 2.07 12.38 3.01
C CYS A 96 0.80 12.94 2.35
N ALA A 97 0.36 12.34 1.24
CA ALA A 97 -0.87 12.74 0.56
C ALA A 97 -2.03 11.78 0.86
N LEU A 98 -1.72 10.55 1.29
CA LEU A 98 -2.72 9.56 1.72
C LEU A 98 -3.41 9.98 3.03
N GLY A 99 -2.67 10.48 4.02
CA GLY A 99 -3.26 10.90 5.30
C GLY A 99 -4.38 11.94 5.13
N PRO A 100 -4.11 13.10 4.51
CA PRO A 100 -5.15 14.08 4.21
C PRO A 100 -6.30 13.51 3.37
N TYR A 101 -6.02 12.60 2.43
CA TYR A 101 -7.04 11.94 1.61
C TYR A 101 -7.99 11.08 2.46
N CYS A 102 -7.43 10.32 3.41
CA CYS A 102 -8.16 9.49 4.36
C CYS A 102 -8.98 10.33 5.34
N TRP A 103 -8.37 11.30 6.02
CA TRP A 103 -9.06 12.13 7.02
C TRP A 103 -10.17 13.00 6.44
N THR A 104 -10.04 13.48 5.20
CA THR A 104 -11.11 14.25 4.54
C THR A 104 -12.36 13.41 4.28
N ARG A 105 -12.20 12.08 4.14
CA ARG A 105 -13.28 11.16 3.75
C ARG A 105 -13.87 10.42 4.94
N GLU A 106 -13.01 9.88 5.81
CA GLU A 106 -13.39 9.04 6.94
C GLU A 106 -12.58 9.45 8.18
N PRO A 107 -12.82 10.67 8.71
CA PRO A 107 -12.04 11.22 9.81
C PRO A 107 -12.11 10.35 11.07
N GLU A 108 -13.30 9.83 11.41
CA GLU A 108 -13.50 9.00 12.60
C GLU A 108 -12.77 7.65 12.46
N PHE A 109 -12.86 7.00 11.31
CA PHE A 109 -12.21 5.71 11.10
C PHE A 109 -10.68 5.82 11.13
N PHE A 110 -10.12 6.92 10.59
CA PHE A 110 -8.67 7.12 10.49
C PHE A 110 -8.08 8.05 11.57
N ALA A 111 -8.85 8.38 12.61
CA ALA A 111 -8.47 9.39 13.61
C ALA A 111 -7.11 9.10 14.26
N ASP A 112 -6.89 7.86 14.68
CA ASP A 112 -5.69 7.43 15.40
C ASP A 112 -4.60 6.82 14.50
N MET A 113 -4.86 6.79 13.18
CA MET A 113 -3.97 6.13 12.23
C MET A 113 -2.78 7.00 11.85
N GLN A 114 -1.57 6.42 11.93
CA GLN A 114 -0.35 7.07 11.50
C GLN A 114 -0.02 6.79 10.03
N PHE A 115 0.21 7.86 9.26
CA PHE A 115 0.61 7.80 7.86
C PHE A 115 2.09 8.17 7.73
N VAL A 116 2.95 7.17 7.50
CA VAL A 116 4.39 7.39 7.44
C VAL A 116 5.00 6.96 6.10
N ILE A 117 5.95 7.74 5.62
CA ILE A 117 6.75 7.50 4.43
C ILE A 117 7.84 6.50 4.79
N ASP A 118 8.11 5.57 3.88
CA ASP A 118 9.24 4.66 3.99
C ASP A 118 10.58 5.42 4.09
N GLY A 119 11.46 4.94 4.97
CA GLY A 119 12.76 5.56 5.21
C GLY A 119 13.63 5.66 3.96
N PHE A 120 13.57 4.68 3.07
CA PHE A 120 14.34 4.67 1.82
C PHE A 120 13.88 5.76 0.84
N HIS A 121 12.59 6.08 0.84
CA HIS A 121 12.00 7.08 -0.04
C HIS A 121 11.97 8.50 0.58
N SER A 122 12.33 8.63 1.86
CA SER A 122 12.30 9.90 2.62
C SER A 122 13.06 11.06 1.96
N THR A 123 14.21 10.81 1.34
CA THR A 123 15.01 11.84 0.64
C THR A 123 14.25 12.51 -0.50
N GLY A 124 13.17 11.88 -0.96
CA GLY A 124 12.27 12.41 -1.95
C GLY A 124 11.26 13.45 -1.49
N HIS A 125 11.06 13.59 -0.18
CA HIS A 125 9.94 14.32 0.38
C HIS A 125 10.38 15.68 0.96
N THR A 126 11.09 16.48 0.17
CA THR A 126 11.70 17.74 0.65
C THR A 126 10.71 18.82 1.09
N LYS A 127 9.45 18.73 0.66
CA LYS A 127 8.37 19.68 1.01
C LYS A 127 7.31 19.07 1.95
N CYS A 128 7.52 17.83 2.41
CA CYS A 128 6.55 17.17 3.30
C CYS A 128 6.85 17.50 4.76
N SER A 129 5.81 17.50 5.59
CA SER A 129 5.96 17.64 7.04
C SER A 129 6.77 16.48 7.62
N THR A 130 7.62 16.77 8.62
CA THR A 130 8.37 15.77 9.39
C THR A 130 7.44 14.74 10.06
N ALA A 131 6.19 15.12 10.33
CA ALA A 131 5.16 14.23 10.85
C ALA A 131 4.78 13.08 9.90
N SER A 132 5.18 13.13 8.63
CA SER A 132 4.97 12.04 7.68
C SER A 132 6.17 11.09 7.59
N PHE A 133 7.24 11.27 8.37
CA PHE A 133 8.45 10.46 8.23
C PHE A 133 8.58 9.44 9.35
N LEU A 134 8.74 8.16 9.01
CA LEU A 134 8.95 7.10 9.99
C LEU A 134 10.16 7.38 10.90
N LYS A 135 11.22 7.97 10.34
CA LYS A 135 12.44 8.34 11.08
C LYS A 135 12.14 9.29 12.24
N THR A 136 11.31 10.31 12.03
CA THR A 136 10.96 11.28 13.07
C THR A 136 10.28 10.62 14.27
N TYR A 137 9.44 9.61 14.03
CA TYR A 137 8.85 8.83 15.12
C TYR A 137 9.84 7.86 15.76
N ALA A 138 10.75 7.28 14.98
CA ALA A 138 11.78 6.40 15.48
C ALA A 138 12.77 7.10 16.43
N ASP A 139 13.00 8.41 16.24
CA ASP A 139 13.83 9.23 17.14
C ASP A 139 13.22 9.34 18.55
N VAL A 140 11.89 9.26 18.67
CA VAL A 140 11.17 9.32 19.96
C VAL A 140 10.84 7.92 20.49
N GLN A 141 10.51 6.98 19.60
CA GLN A 141 10.16 5.60 19.91
C GLN A 141 11.10 4.64 19.16
N PRO A 142 12.25 4.24 19.77
CA PRO A 142 13.27 3.44 19.10
C PRO A 142 12.80 2.08 18.58
N ALA A 143 11.70 1.54 19.13
CA ALA A 143 11.08 0.32 18.61
C ALA A 143 10.64 0.45 17.14
N LEU A 144 10.26 1.66 16.69
CA LEU A 144 9.85 1.91 15.31
C LEU A 144 11.02 1.83 14.33
N ALA A 145 12.26 2.03 14.78
CA ALA A 145 13.44 1.81 13.96
C ALA A 145 13.61 0.32 13.55
N LYS A 146 13.01 -0.60 14.32
CA LYS A 146 13.03 -2.05 14.03
C LYS A 146 11.92 -2.48 13.07
N LEU A 147 11.00 -1.58 12.71
CA LEU A 147 9.95 -1.88 11.75
C LEU A 147 10.58 -2.15 10.39
N ASN A 148 10.25 -3.29 9.79
CA ASN A 148 10.69 -3.62 8.43
C ASN A 148 9.90 -2.78 7.40
N SER A 149 10.31 -1.54 7.20
CA SER A 149 9.66 -0.62 6.26
C SER A 149 9.87 -1.06 4.80
N SER A 150 10.94 -1.82 4.51
CA SER A 150 11.22 -2.42 3.19
C SER A 150 10.41 -3.68 2.86
N ALA A 151 9.51 -4.12 3.75
CA ALA A 151 8.72 -5.34 3.50
C ALA A 151 7.92 -5.26 2.20
N ALA A 152 7.35 -4.09 1.91
CA ALA A 152 6.60 -3.83 0.68
C ALA A 152 7.51 -3.82 -0.56
N GLU A 153 8.67 -3.16 -0.51
CA GLU A 153 9.63 -3.14 -1.61
C GLU A 153 10.11 -4.57 -1.96
N CYS A 154 10.51 -5.35 -0.96
CA CYS A 154 10.90 -6.75 -1.14
C CYS A 154 9.76 -7.58 -1.71
N GLY A 155 8.55 -7.47 -1.19
CA GLY A 155 7.37 -8.16 -1.72
C GLY A 155 7.04 -7.77 -3.15
N ASN A 156 7.11 -6.48 -3.47
CA ASN A 156 6.83 -5.92 -4.78
C ASN A 156 7.87 -6.36 -5.83
N SER A 157 9.13 -6.54 -5.45
CA SER A 157 10.14 -7.18 -6.32
C SER A 157 9.74 -8.60 -6.73
N GLY A 158 9.07 -9.33 -5.84
CA GLY A 158 8.49 -10.64 -6.13
C GLY A 158 7.35 -10.54 -7.13
N LEU A 159 6.45 -9.58 -6.95
CA LEU A 159 5.33 -9.32 -7.87
C LEU A 159 5.79 -8.86 -9.26
N ALA A 160 6.89 -8.10 -9.34
CA ALA A 160 7.47 -7.67 -10.62
C ALA A 160 7.81 -8.86 -11.54
N ARG A 161 8.15 -10.02 -10.96
CA ARG A 161 8.47 -11.25 -11.72
C ARG A 161 7.27 -11.83 -12.45
N ILE A 162 6.07 -11.64 -11.91
CA ILE A 162 4.82 -12.16 -12.51
C ILE A 162 4.06 -11.10 -13.31
N GLN A 163 4.45 -9.84 -13.18
CA GLN A 163 3.74 -8.70 -13.73
C GLN A 163 3.50 -8.82 -15.24
N LYS A 164 4.54 -9.24 -15.99
CA LYS A 164 4.44 -9.45 -17.44
C LYS A 164 3.45 -10.57 -17.79
N SER A 165 3.43 -11.67 -17.05
CA SER A 165 2.46 -12.75 -17.29
C SER A 165 1.04 -12.26 -17.03
N VAL A 166 0.85 -11.54 -15.92
CA VAL A 166 -0.45 -10.98 -15.50
C VAL A 166 -0.98 -9.97 -16.53
N SER A 167 -0.12 -9.15 -17.15
CA SER A 167 -0.56 -8.14 -18.14
C SER A 167 -1.18 -8.72 -19.41
N TYR A 168 -0.91 -9.99 -19.73
CA TYR A 168 -1.53 -10.70 -20.87
C TYR A 168 -2.76 -11.52 -20.47
N MET A 169 -3.16 -11.52 -19.20
CA MET A 169 -4.31 -12.28 -18.71
C MET A 169 -5.56 -11.42 -18.65
N GLY A 170 -6.73 -12.03 -18.91
CA GLY A 170 -8.00 -11.45 -18.52
C GLY A 170 -8.09 -11.27 -16.99
N GLN A 171 -8.88 -10.31 -16.52
CA GLN A 171 -8.93 -9.89 -15.12
C GLN A 171 -9.13 -11.05 -14.13
N GLU A 172 -10.03 -11.98 -14.41
CA GLU A 172 -10.32 -13.12 -13.54
C GLU A 172 -9.09 -14.03 -13.38
N ARG A 173 -8.46 -14.40 -14.51
CA ARG A 173 -7.24 -15.22 -14.54
C ARG A 173 -6.07 -14.52 -13.86
N ALA A 174 -5.94 -13.21 -14.08
CA ALA A 174 -4.95 -12.38 -13.41
C ALA A 174 -5.10 -12.43 -11.88
N VAL A 175 -6.33 -12.28 -11.37
CA VAL A 175 -6.62 -12.34 -9.93
C VAL A 175 -6.29 -13.74 -9.37
N LEU A 176 -6.74 -14.81 -10.02
CA LEU A 176 -6.45 -16.17 -9.59
C LEU A 176 -4.94 -16.47 -9.58
N TYR A 177 -4.22 -16.06 -10.63
CA TYR A 177 -2.78 -16.26 -10.73
C TYR A 177 -2.03 -15.53 -9.62
N CYS A 178 -2.35 -14.25 -9.40
CA CYS A 178 -1.76 -13.46 -8.32
C CYS A 178 -2.06 -14.06 -6.94
N TRP A 179 -3.30 -14.53 -6.74
CA TRP A 179 -3.70 -15.19 -5.50
C TRP A 179 -2.84 -16.44 -5.22
N VAL A 180 -2.70 -17.35 -6.18
CA VAL A 180 -1.88 -18.56 -6.01
C VAL A 180 -0.43 -18.19 -5.72
N PHE A 181 0.14 -17.23 -6.47
CA PHE A 181 1.51 -16.77 -6.25
C PHE A 181 1.72 -16.26 -4.83
N LEU A 182 0.84 -15.37 -4.35
CA LEU A 182 0.93 -14.78 -3.01
C LEU A 182 0.65 -15.80 -1.91
N TRP A 183 -0.22 -16.78 -2.15
CA TRP A 183 -0.44 -17.87 -1.22
C TRP A 183 0.82 -18.72 -1.04
N ILE A 184 1.50 -19.08 -2.13
CA ILE A 184 2.79 -19.79 -2.07
C ILE A 184 3.83 -18.93 -1.34
N TRP A 185 3.93 -17.65 -1.68
CA TRP A 185 4.83 -16.70 -1.01
C TRP A 185 4.62 -16.69 0.50
N ASN A 186 3.38 -16.49 0.94
CA ASN A 186 3.02 -16.45 2.35
C ASN A 186 3.37 -17.76 3.06
N ARG A 187 3.07 -18.92 2.44
CA ARG A 187 3.43 -20.22 2.99
C ARG A 187 4.94 -20.38 3.18
N LEU A 188 5.74 -19.98 2.20
CA LEU A 188 7.20 -20.06 2.28
C LEU A 188 7.76 -19.12 3.35
N ARG A 189 7.23 -17.89 3.45
CA ARG A 189 7.61 -16.92 4.48
C ARG A 189 7.29 -17.44 5.88
N ILE A 190 6.07 -17.90 6.11
CA ILE A 190 5.63 -18.48 7.39
C ILE A 190 6.52 -19.67 7.79
N ARG A 191 6.80 -20.59 6.85
CA ARG A 191 7.71 -21.73 7.11
C ARG A 191 9.11 -21.28 7.49
N SER A 192 9.67 -20.28 6.80
CA SER A 192 10.98 -19.73 7.11
C SER A 192 11.01 -19.09 8.50
N MET A 193 9.96 -18.36 8.89
CA MET A 193 9.83 -17.78 10.22
C MET A 193 9.81 -18.86 11.31
N PHE A 194 9.05 -19.95 11.12
CA PHE A 194 9.04 -21.08 12.05
C PHE A 194 10.41 -21.75 12.17
N GLN A 195 11.13 -21.94 11.07
CA GLN A 195 12.48 -22.51 11.10
C GLN A 195 13.48 -21.61 11.86
N ARG A 196 13.43 -20.29 11.62
CA ARG A 196 14.29 -19.33 12.34
C ARG A 196 14.00 -19.32 13.84
N SER A 197 12.73 -19.39 14.22
CA SER A 197 12.31 -19.46 15.63
C SER A 197 12.81 -20.74 16.30
N LYS A 198 12.71 -21.90 15.63
CA LYS A 198 13.25 -23.17 16.14
C LYS A 198 14.76 -23.17 16.30
N ASN A 199 15.50 -22.50 15.42
CA ASN A 199 16.97 -22.43 15.48
C ASN A 199 17.49 -21.36 16.45
N ALA A 200 16.60 -20.53 17.02
CA ALA A 200 16.94 -19.50 18.00
C ALA A 200 16.71 -19.97 19.46
N LEU A 201 16.17 -21.18 19.64
CA LEU A 201 16.06 -21.92 20.90
C LEU A 201 17.20 -22.94 21.00
#